data_AF-A0A8C5BDB8-F1
#
_entry.id   AF-A0A8C5BDB8-F1
#
_cell.length_a   1.000
_cell.length_b   1.000
_cell.length_c   1.000
_cell.angle_alpha   90.00
_cell.angle_beta   90.00
_cell.angle_gamma   90.00
#
_symmetry.space_group_name_H-M   'P 1'
#
loop_
_entity.id
_entity.type
_entity.pdbx_description
1 polymer ?
#
loop_
_entity_poly.entity_id
_entity_poly.type
_entity_poly.pdbx_seq_one_letter_code
_entity_poly.pdbx_strand_id
1 'polypeptide(L)'
;MVVSWMQGKCPEKGWSESTVELFLNELALMDSNNFLGNCGVGEREGRVASSLVARRHYRLIHGIGRSGDIAAVQPKAAGSSLLNKLTNSVVLDVLRLSGVRGAASCFVVPMATGMSLSLCFLTLRHRRPRARYIVWPRIDQKSCFKAMVTAGYEPVVVENVLEGDELRTDVAAVERQIQALGAESVLCVHSTTSCFAPRVPDRIEELATLCAKYDIPHIVNNAYGVQSSKCMHLIQQGARVGRVDAFVQSLDKNFMVPVGGAIIAGFDEAFIQEISQMYPGRASASPSLDVLITLLGLGAGGYKRLLAERKEMYSFLSQELGSLAAAHGERVLHTPHNPISLAMSLDGLRGDGDNKAVTQLGSMLFTRQVSGARVIPLGKEQTLGGHTFRGFMSHSEAYPVPYLNAAAAVGVTRDDVVLCVKRLDRCLKALRKEGGGPGGGGGGGGGGGGGGGSGGGGRDDDEDDDDDGAGDG
;
A
#
# COMPACT_ATOMS: atom_id res chain seq x y z
N MET A 1 26.24 0.35 -24.81
CA MET A 1 25.95 0.84 -23.45
C MET A 1 25.70 2.35 -23.36
N VAL A 2 26.20 3.21 -24.26
CA VAL A 2 26.21 4.68 -24.08
C VAL A 2 24.87 5.41 -24.33
N VAL A 3 23.90 4.78 -25.02
CA VAL A 3 22.72 5.51 -25.54
C VAL A 3 21.55 5.64 -24.55
N SER A 4 21.46 4.83 -23.49
CA SER A 4 20.33 4.88 -22.54
C SER A 4 20.51 5.92 -21.41
N TRP A 5 21.75 6.24 -21.04
CA TRP A 5 22.08 7.06 -19.86
C TRP A 5 21.74 8.54 -20.01
N MET A 6 21.99 9.11 -21.19
CA MET A 6 21.83 10.54 -21.45
C MET A 6 20.38 11.01 -21.35
N GLN A 7 19.41 10.09 -21.40
CA GLN A 7 17.98 10.43 -21.40
C GLN A 7 17.31 10.24 -20.04
N GLY A 8 17.94 9.57 -19.08
CA GLY A 8 17.34 9.31 -17.75
C GLY A 8 16.07 8.46 -17.80
N LYS A 9 15.88 7.65 -18.85
CA LYS A 9 14.68 6.82 -19.06
C LYS A 9 14.93 5.36 -18.70
N CYS A 10 13.85 4.65 -18.41
CA CYS A 10 13.90 3.20 -18.25
C CYS A 10 14.29 2.56 -19.60
N PRO A 11 15.27 1.63 -19.65
CA PRO A 11 15.65 0.99 -20.90
C PRO A 11 14.48 0.16 -21.45
N GLU A 12 14.22 0.17 -22.77
CA GLU A 12 13.06 -0.57 -23.30
C GLU A 12 13.19 -2.09 -23.06
N LYS A 13 14.40 -2.62 -23.23
CA LYS A 13 14.75 -3.99 -22.87
C LYS A 13 15.63 -3.99 -21.63
N GLY A 14 15.30 -4.86 -20.68
CA GLY A 14 16.09 -5.07 -19.48
C GLY A 14 17.54 -5.41 -19.77
N TRP A 15 18.43 -4.93 -18.91
CA TRP A 15 19.86 -5.21 -18.95
C TRP A 15 20.15 -6.61 -18.41
N SER A 16 21.26 -7.20 -18.86
CA SER A 16 21.78 -8.41 -18.23
C SER A 16 22.24 -8.10 -16.81
N GLU A 17 22.20 -9.10 -15.93
CA GLU A 17 22.74 -8.99 -14.57
C GLU A 17 24.18 -8.48 -14.57
N SER A 18 25.03 -9.02 -15.45
CA SER A 18 26.42 -8.58 -15.62
C SER A 18 26.57 -7.08 -15.95
N THR A 19 25.62 -6.51 -16.71
CA THR A 19 25.63 -5.08 -17.04
C THR A 19 25.16 -4.25 -15.86
N VAL A 20 24.13 -4.71 -15.13
CA VAL A 20 23.65 -4.05 -13.90
C VAL A 20 24.76 -4.05 -12.84
N GLU A 21 25.40 -5.18 -12.60
CA GLU A 21 26.49 -5.28 -11.61
C GLU A 21 27.70 -4.45 -11.98
N LEU A 22 28.14 -4.47 -13.25
CA LEU A 22 29.23 -3.61 -13.71
C LEU A 22 28.90 -2.14 -13.42
N PHE A 23 27.69 -1.71 -13.76
CA PHE A 23 27.24 -0.35 -13.50
C PHE A 23 27.24 0.01 -12.01
N LEU A 24 26.71 -0.86 -11.14
CA LEU A 24 26.69 -0.59 -9.70
C LEU A 24 28.10 -0.52 -9.11
N ASN A 25 29.02 -1.36 -9.58
CA ASN A 25 30.42 -1.31 -9.16
C ASN A 25 31.09 0.01 -9.59
N GLU A 26 30.85 0.48 -10.81
CA GLU A 26 31.35 1.78 -11.28
C GLU A 26 30.81 2.93 -10.43
N LEU A 27 29.51 2.94 -10.11
CA LEU A 27 28.94 3.93 -9.18
C LEU A 27 29.59 3.86 -7.81
N ALA A 28 29.75 2.67 -7.24
CA ALA A 28 30.32 2.52 -5.92
C ALA A 28 31.77 3.05 -5.83
N LEU A 29 32.57 2.86 -6.88
CA LEU A 29 33.93 3.38 -6.96
C LEU A 29 34.01 4.92 -6.95
N MET A 30 32.91 5.62 -7.24
CA MET A 30 32.84 7.09 -7.21
C MET A 30 32.58 7.65 -5.80
N ASP A 31 32.22 6.81 -4.83
CA ASP A 31 32.01 7.24 -3.45
C ASP A 31 33.33 7.24 -2.66
N SER A 32 33.55 8.30 -1.87
CA SER A 32 34.83 8.55 -1.20
C SER A 32 35.28 7.44 -0.25
N ASN A 33 34.33 6.71 0.37
CA ASN A 33 34.62 5.57 1.23
C ASN A 33 35.28 4.38 0.48
N ASN A 34 35.28 4.38 -0.85
CA ASN A 34 35.88 3.33 -1.69
C ASN A 34 37.16 3.79 -2.41
N PHE A 35 37.61 5.05 -2.24
CA PHE A 35 38.86 5.49 -2.86
C PHE A 35 40.08 4.86 -2.17
N LEU A 36 41.02 4.33 -2.96
CA LEU A 36 42.22 3.65 -2.46
C LEU A 36 43.12 4.56 -1.59
N GLY A 37 43.18 5.85 -1.92
CA GLY A 37 43.97 6.84 -1.18
C GLY A 37 43.18 7.63 -0.14
N ASN A 38 41.97 7.19 0.22
CA ASN A 38 41.15 7.93 1.18
C ASN A 38 41.73 7.85 2.60
N CYS A 39 41.74 8.98 3.32
CA CYS A 39 41.89 9.01 4.77
C CYS A 39 40.73 9.79 5.39
N GLY A 40 39.87 9.09 6.14
CA GLY A 40 38.68 9.69 6.74
C GLY A 40 38.94 10.10 8.18
N VAL A 41 38.94 11.41 8.46
CA VAL A 41 39.09 12.00 9.81
C VAL A 41 37.79 12.53 10.40
N GLY A 42 36.66 12.27 9.73
CA GLY A 42 35.33 12.62 10.23
C GLY A 42 34.65 11.50 11.04
N GLU A 43 33.47 11.84 11.54
CA GLU A 43 32.56 10.97 12.26
C GLU A 43 31.67 10.14 11.33
N ARG A 44 31.43 10.61 10.11
CA ARG A 44 30.58 9.95 9.10
C ARG A 44 31.35 9.64 7.81
N GLU A 45 32.28 8.70 7.91
CA GLU A 45 33.23 8.34 6.84
C GLU A 45 32.86 7.05 6.07
N GLY A 46 31.66 6.50 6.30
CA GLY A 46 31.20 5.31 5.57
C GLY A 46 32.02 4.05 5.85
N ARG A 47 32.68 3.96 7.03
CA ARG A 47 33.42 2.78 7.47
C ARG A 47 32.44 1.62 7.71
N VAL A 48 32.75 0.43 7.21
CA VAL A 48 31.91 -0.77 7.38
C VAL A 48 32.70 -1.88 8.07
N ALA A 49 32.21 -2.35 9.21
CA ALA A 49 32.86 -3.41 9.98
C ALA A 49 32.69 -4.81 9.36
N SER A 50 31.51 -5.11 8.80
CA SER A 50 31.18 -6.42 8.23
C SER A 50 31.29 -6.42 6.71
N SER A 51 32.09 -7.35 6.18
CA SER A 51 32.22 -7.55 4.73
C SER A 51 30.91 -8.02 4.08
N LEU A 52 30.05 -8.75 4.82
CA LEU A 52 28.72 -9.14 4.34
C LEU A 52 27.83 -7.91 4.12
N VAL A 53 27.88 -6.95 5.04
CA VAL A 53 27.12 -5.69 4.93
C VAL A 53 27.63 -4.85 3.78
N ALA A 54 28.95 -4.73 3.60
CA ALA A 54 29.52 -3.97 2.49
C ALA A 54 29.14 -4.57 1.13
N ARG A 55 29.23 -5.91 0.98
CA ARG A 55 28.95 -6.59 -0.30
C ARG A 55 27.47 -6.54 -0.68
N ARG A 56 26.55 -6.82 0.26
CA ARG A 56 25.11 -6.84 -0.05
C ARG A 56 24.55 -5.47 -0.44
N HIS A 57 25.26 -4.39 -0.13
CA HIS A 57 24.92 -3.01 -0.48
C HIS A 57 25.76 -2.45 -1.62
N TYR A 58 26.47 -3.31 -2.37
CA TYR A 58 27.38 -2.90 -3.45
C TYR A 58 28.39 -1.81 -3.03
N ARG A 59 28.74 -1.75 -1.73
CA ARG A 59 29.65 -0.75 -1.13
C ARG A 59 29.16 0.71 -1.23
N LEU A 60 27.85 0.93 -1.40
CA LEU A 60 27.21 2.25 -1.38
C LEU A 60 26.75 2.59 0.05
N ILE A 61 27.60 3.30 0.82
CA ILE A 61 27.45 3.38 2.28
C ILE A 61 26.93 4.74 2.77
N HIS A 62 27.15 5.80 2.01
CA HIS A 62 26.90 7.17 2.50
C HIS A 62 25.43 7.60 2.53
N GLY A 63 24.52 6.76 2.04
CA GLY A 63 23.10 7.06 1.88
C GLY A 63 22.84 8.06 0.76
N ILE A 64 21.62 8.60 0.73
CA ILE A 64 21.19 9.64 -0.20
C ILE A 64 21.00 10.99 0.50
N GLY A 65 21.16 12.07 -0.26
CA GLY A 65 20.86 13.42 0.17
C GLY A 65 21.91 14.10 1.06
N ARG A 66 21.51 15.26 1.56
CA ARG A 66 22.24 16.11 2.51
C ARG A 66 21.32 16.53 3.65
N SER A 67 21.87 17.22 4.64
CA SER A 67 21.15 17.64 5.85
C SER A 67 19.88 18.45 5.60
N GLY A 68 19.79 19.19 4.49
CA GLY A 68 18.63 20.05 4.17
C GLY A 68 17.87 19.66 2.90
N ASP A 69 18.23 18.56 2.23
CA ASP A 69 17.48 18.06 1.05
C ASP A 69 17.88 16.62 0.76
N ILE A 70 16.91 15.70 0.78
CA ILE A 70 17.12 14.28 0.49
C ILE A 70 17.50 14.03 -0.98
N ALA A 71 17.18 14.96 -1.88
CA ALA A 71 17.52 14.88 -3.30
C ALA A 71 18.86 15.58 -3.66
N ALA A 72 19.50 16.29 -2.73
CA ALA A 72 20.73 17.03 -3.01
C ALA A 72 21.95 16.11 -3.24
N VAL A 73 22.83 16.53 -4.14
CA VAL A 73 24.10 15.85 -4.43
C VAL A 73 25.02 15.89 -3.21
N GLN A 74 25.52 14.73 -2.81
CA GLN A 74 26.46 14.53 -1.71
C GLN A 74 27.92 14.53 -2.22
N PRO A 75 28.74 15.54 -1.87
CA PRO A 75 30.13 15.61 -2.32
C PRO A 75 30.99 14.41 -1.90
N LYS A 76 30.72 13.81 -0.74
CA LYS A 76 31.41 12.60 -0.26
C LYS A 76 30.97 11.32 -1.00
N ALA A 77 29.89 11.38 -1.78
CA ALA A 77 29.22 10.21 -2.34
C ALA A 77 28.63 10.53 -3.71
N ALA A 78 29.49 10.83 -4.68
CA ALA A 78 29.08 11.18 -6.03
C ALA A 78 28.35 10.04 -6.74
N GLY A 79 28.76 8.79 -6.49
CA GLY A 79 28.13 7.58 -6.99
C GLY A 79 26.73 7.37 -6.43
N SER A 80 26.58 7.42 -5.11
CA SER A 80 25.26 7.34 -4.45
C SER A 80 24.32 8.48 -4.86
N SER A 81 24.88 9.67 -5.12
CA SER A 81 24.10 10.83 -5.61
C SER A 81 23.60 10.60 -7.03
N LEU A 82 24.46 10.07 -7.91
CA LEU A 82 24.10 9.74 -9.28
C LEU A 82 23.08 8.59 -9.31
N LEU A 83 23.26 7.57 -8.45
CA LEU A 83 22.28 6.50 -8.25
C LEU A 83 20.90 7.08 -7.92
N ASN A 84 20.80 7.93 -6.90
CA ASN A 84 19.53 8.51 -6.48
C ASN A 84 18.86 9.33 -7.59
N LYS A 85 19.64 10.16 -8.31
CA LYS A 85 19.14 10.96 -9.42
C LYS A 85 18.61 10.09 -10.56
N LEU A 86 19.34 9.03 -10.91
CA LEU A 86 18.93 8.08 -11.93
C LEU A 86 17.68 7.30 -11.51
N THR A 87 17.64 6.82 -10.27
CA THR A 87 16.46 6.15 -9.71
C THR A 87 15.22 7.03 -9.84
N ASN A 88 15.28 8.29 -9.39
CA ASN A 88 14.16 9.22 -9.46
C ASN A 88 13.72 9.48 -10.91
N SER A 89 14.67 9.62 -11.83
CA SER A 89 14.39 9.82 -13.26
C SER A 89 13.71 8.61 -13.91
N VAL A 90 14.23 7.40 -13.65
CA VAL A 90 13.68 6.15 -14.17
C VAL A 90 12.30 5.87 -13.59
N VAL A 91 12.10 6.12 -12.29
CA VAL A 91 10.79 6.00 -11.64
C VAL A 91 9.79 7.00 -12.24
N LEU A 92 10.17 8.25 -12.47
CA LEU A 92 9.30 9.25 -13.12
C LEU A 92 8.86 8.79 -14.51
N ASP A 93 9.78 8.25 -15.30
CA ASP A 93 9.49 7.68 -16.62
C ASP A 93 8.49 6.51 -16.52
N VAL A 94 8.65 5.64 -15.52
CA VAL A 94 7.71 4.53 -15.28
C VAL A 94 6.35 5.03 -14.79
N LEU A 95 6.26 6.06 -13.95
CA LEU A 95 4.98 6.65 -13.55
C LEU A 95 4.21 7.22 -14.76
N ARG A 96 4.92 7.88 -15.68
CA ARG A 96 4.38 8.39 -16.93
C ARG A 96 3.91 7.26 -17.85
N LEU A 97 4.71 6.21 -17.97
CA LEU A 97 4.38 4.98 -18.71
C LEU A 97 3.13 4.29 -18.13
N SER A 98 2.99 4.25 -16.81
CA SER A 98 1.86 3.59 -16.13
C SER A 98 0.54 4.36 -16.22
N GLY A 99 0.56 5.64 -16.59
CA GLY A 99 -0.64 6.39 -16.97
C GLY A 99 -0.68 7.86 -16.59
N VAL A 100 0.20 8.33 -15.69
CA VAL A 100 0.25 9.75 -15.26
C VAL A 100 1.28 10.51 -16.10
N ARG A 101 0.99 10.70 -17.38
CA ARG A 101 1.90 11.34 -18.36
C ARG A 101 2.31 12.76 -17.97
N GLY A 102 1.43 13.49 -17.29
CA GLY A 102 1.63 14.85 -16.82
C GLY A 102 2.40 14.98 -15.51
N ALA A 103 2.85 13.88 -14.89
CA ALA A 103 3.67 13.95 -13.68
C ALA A 103 4.93 14.80 -13.96
N ALA A 104 5.12 15.88 -13.20
CA ALA A 104 6.19 16.84 -13.41
C ALA A 104 7.48 16.39 -12.70
N SER A 105 7.35 16.00 -11.43
CA SER A 105 8.47 15.62 -10.56
C SER A 105 8.10 14.47 -9.64
N CYS A 106 9.09 13.69 -9.23
CA CYS A 106 8.97 12.71 -8.16
C CYS A 106 10.32 12.42 -7.50
N PHE A 107 10.29 11.87 -6.29
CA PHE A 107 11.46 11.31 -5.63
C PHE A 107 11.12 10.06 -4.84
N VAL A 108 12.08 9.15 -4.77
CA VAL A 108 12.05 7.99 -3.87
C VAL A 108 12.40 8.46 -2.47
N VAL A 109 11.58 8.06 -1.50
CA VAL A 109 11.80 8.28 -0.08
C VAL A 109 11.87 6.92 0.63
N PRO A 110 12.91 6.65 1.45
CA PRO A 110 13.09 5.36 2.12
C PRO A 110 12.25 5.29 3.39
N MET A 111 10.95 5.52 3.22
CA MET A 111 9.91 5.36 4.22
C MET A 111 8.72 4.66 3.56
N ALA A 112 7.96 3.87 4.32
CA ALA A 112 6.71 3.31 3.82
C ALA A 112 5.69 4.42 3.46
N THR A 113 4.65 4.06 2.72
CA THR A 113 3.64 5.02 2.22
C THR A 113 3.01 5.87 3.33
N GLY A 114 2.70 5.31 4.50
CA GLY A 114 2.11 6.08 5.62
C GLY A 114 3.00 7.21 6.12
N MET A 115 4.29 6.94 6.34
CA MET A 115 5.24 7.98 6.74
C MET A 115 5.52 8.97 5.60
N SER A 116 5.42 8.53 4.35
CA SER A 116 5.56 9.41 3.18
C SER A 116 4.36 10.35 3.01
N LEU A 117 3.14 9.87 3.31
CA LEU A 117 1.95 10.73 3.44
C LEU A 117 2.13 11.73 4.59
N SER A 118 2.67 11.28 5.73
CA SER A 118 2.96 12.16 6.87
C SER A 118 3.93 13.28 6.48
N LEU A 119 4.96 12.98 5.69
CA LEU A 119 5.89 13.99 5.16
C LEU A 119 5.19 15.03 4.28
N CYS A 120 4.23 14.63 3.45
CA CYS A 120 3.39 15.56 2.69
C CYS A 120 2.60 16.48 3.62
N PHE A 121 1.96 15.93 4.67
CA PHE A 121 1.16 16.71 5.63
C PHE A 121 2.01 17.67 6.48
N LEU A 122 3.21 17.24 6.89
CA LEU A 122 4.18 18.08 7.58
C LEU A 122 4.62 19.26 6.70
N THR A 123 4.82 19.01 5.41
CA THR A 123 5.16 20.08 4.45
C THR A 123 4.01 21.08 4.31
N LEU A 124 2.78 20.58 4.16
CA LEU A 124 1.59 21.43 4.06
C LEU A 124 1.34 22.28 5.31
N ARG A 125 1.81 21.86 6.49
CA ARG A 125 1.71 22.65 7.74
C ARG A 125 2.25 24.06 7.57
N HIS A 126 3.39 24.18 6.88
CA HIS A 126 4.05 25.47 6.66
C HIS A 126 3.30 26.35 5.66
N ARG A 127 2.57 25.74 4.70
CA ARG A 127 1.71 26.46 3.75
C ARG A 127 0.36 26.84 4.35
N ARG A 128 -0.14 26.08 5.33
CA ARG A 128 -1.47 26.27 5.95
C ARG A 128 -1.39 26.16 7.48
N PRO A 129 -0.77 27.15 8.18
CA PRO A 129 -0.53 27.07 9.62
C PRO A 129 -1.81 27.12 10.48
N ARG A 130 -2.95 27.55 9.90
CA ARG A 130 -4.26 27.56 10.56
C ARG A 130 -5.01 26.23 10.42
N ALA A 131 -4.53 25.31 9.59
CA ALA A 131 -5.19 24.06 9.34
C ALA A 131 -5.03 23.10 10.53
N ARG A 132 -6.11 22.40 10.85
CA ARG A 132 -6.19 21.38 11.90
C ARG A 132 -6.74 20.04 11.38
N TYR A 133 -7.53 20.08 10.32
CA TYR A 133 -8.30 18.94 9.85
C TYR A 133 -7.77 18.37 8.55
N ILE A 134 -7.82 17.05 8.39
CA ILE A 134 -7.64 16.39 7.10
C ILE A 134 -8.95 15.68 6.76
N VAL A 135 -9.61 16.10 5.68
CA VAL A 135 -10.87 15.47 5.23
C VAL A 135 -10.55 14.22 4.43
N TRP A 136 -11.10 13.08 4.84
CA TRP A 136 -10.65 11.78 4.37
C TRP A 136 -11.81 10.82 4.11
N PRO A 137 -12.10 10.49 2.83
CA PRO A 137 -13.04 9.43 2.47
C PRO A 137 -12.58 8.08 3.03
N ARG A 138 -13.41 7.48 3.87
CA ARG A 138 -13.07 6.34 4.70
C ARG A 138 -12.47 5.18 3.91
N ILE A 139 -11.33 4.68 4.38
CA ILE A 139 -10.77 3.36 4.02
C ILE A 139 -10.13 2.72 5.25
N ASP A 140 -10.55 1.50 5.56
CA ASP A 140 -10.15 0.81 6.79
C ASP A 140 -8.76 0.18 6.64
N GLN A 141 -7.74 1.03 6.69
CA GLN A 141 -6.33 0.69 6.65
C GLN A 141 -5.59 1.54 7.70
N LYS A 142 -4.98 0.88 8.69
CA LYS A 142 -4.43 1.55 9.88
C LYS A 142 -3.35 2.59 9.54
N SER A 143 -2.46 2.31 8.58
CA SER A 143 -1.29 3.15 8.28
C SER A 143 -1.62 4.49 7.64
N CYS A 144 -2.53 4.56 6.67
CA CYS A 144 -2.91 5.83 6.05
C CYS A 144 -3.78 6.69 6.99
N PHE A 145 -4.56 6.07 7.88
CA PHE A 145 -5.22 6.77 8.98
C PHE A 145 -4.21 7.34 9.98
N LYS A 146 -3.30 6.48 10.49
CA LYS A 146 -2.24 6.88 11.42
C LYS A 146 -1.33 7.95 10.83
N ALA A 147 -1.11 8.00 9.51
CA ALA A 147 -0.31 9.04 8.87
C ALA A 147 -0.81 10.47 9.16
N MET A 148 -2.14 10.65 9.19
CA MET A 148 -2.75 11.94 9.51
C MET A 148 -2.52 12.32 10.98
N VAL A 149 -2.74 11.35 11.88
CA VAL A 149 -2.56 11.52 13.34
C VAL A 149 -1.09 11.74 13.70
N THR A 150 -0.17 10.97 13.12
CA THR A 150 1.29 11.11 13.28
C THR A 150 1.77 12.48 12.81
N ALA A 151 1.17 13.02 11.75
CA ALA A 151 1.43 14.39 11.32
C ALA A 151 0.75 15.46 12.19
N GLY A 152 0.10 15.09 13.30
CA GLY A 152 -0.49 16.00 14.29
C GLY A 152 -1.81 16.63 13.85
N TYR A 153 -2.54 16.02 12.92
CA TYR A 153 -3.83 16.52 12.44
C TYR A 153 -4.98 15.63 12.88
N GLU A 154 -6.18 16.22 12.93
CA GLU A 154 -7.42 15.54 13.26
C GLU A 154 -8.09 15.01 11.98
N PRO A 155 -8.21 13.68 11.81
CA PRO A 155 -8.87 13.11 10.64
C PRO A 155 -10.38 13.35 10.71
N VAL A 156 -10.94 13.95 9.65
CA VAL A 156 -12.38 14.08 9.45
C VAL A 156 -12.80 12.96 8.52
N VAL A 157 -13.24 11.85 9.13
CA VAL A 157 -13.67 10.65 8.43
C VAL A 157 -15.00 10.91 7.73
N VAL A 158 -15.02 10.76 6.41
CA VAL A 158 -16.23 10.86 5.59
C VAL A 158 -16.64 9.45 5.16
N GLU A 159 -17.81 9.02 5.60
CA GLU A 159 -18.38 7.72 5.22
C GLU A 159 -18.62 7.62 3.70
N ASN A 160 -18.55 6.39 3.19
CA ASN A 160 -18.79 6.09 1.78
C ASN A 160 -20.29 5.91 1.50
N VAL A 161 -20.71 6.11 0.24
CA VAL A 161 -22.06 5.76 -0.23
C VAL A 161 -22.05 4.36 -0.83
N LEU A 162 -23.05 3.56 -0.49
CA LEU A 162 -23.30 2.27 -1.13
C LEU A 162 -24.03 2.46 -2.47
N GLU A 163 -23.37 2.14 -3.57
CA GLU A 163 -23.91 2.17 -4.94
C GLU A 163 -23.89 0.76 -5.53
N GLY A 164 -25.02 0.03 -5.43
CA GLY A 164 -25.05 -1.39 -5.75
C GLY A 164 -24.27 -2.18 -4.69
N ASP A 165 -23.18 -2.85 -5.10
CA ASP A 165 -22.25 -3.51 -4.17
C ASP A 165 -21.04 -2.63 -3.83
N GLU A 166 -20.85 -1.48 -4.48
CA GLU A 166 -19.64 -0.67 -4.31
C GLU A 166 -19.78 0.35 -3.19
N LEU A 167 -18.69 0.57 -2.45
CA LEU A 167 -18.55 1.74 -1.58
C LEU A 167 -17.77 2.83 -2.30
N ARG A 168 -18.43 3.96 -2.56
CA ARG A 168 -17.90 5.07 -3.36
C ARG A 168 -17.87 6.37 -2.55
N THR A 169 -17.07 7.33 -3.03
CA THR A 169 -16.90 8.63 -2.38
C THR A 169 -18.21 9.40 -2.27
N ASP A 170 -18.60 9.81 -1.05
CA ASP A 170 -19.64 10.82 -0.86
C ASP A 170 -19.05 12.23 -1.06
N VAL A 171 -18.96 12.66 -2.32
CA VAL A 171 -18.43 13.99 -2.68
C VAL A 171 -19.23 15.11 -2.00
N ALA A 172 -20.54 14.94 -1.85
CA ALA A 172 -21.39 15.92 -1.21
C ALA A 172 -21.11 16.02 0.31
N ALA A 173 -20.86 14.90 0.99
CA ALA A 173 -20.42 14.91 2.38
C ALA A 173 -19.04 15.55 2.55
N VAL A 174 -18.10 15.28 1.64
CA VAL A 174 -16.79 15.95 1.64
C VAL A 174 -16.97 17.47 1.53
N GLU A 175 -17.79 17.94 0.60
CA GLU A 175 -18.06 19.39 0.45
C GLU A 175 -18.75 19.96 1.69
N ARG A 176 -19.73 19.27 2.27
CA ARG A 176 -20.37 19.69 3.53
C ARG A 176 -19.38 19.82 4.68
N GLN A 177 -18.43 18.87 4.83
CA GLN A 177 -17.40 18.95 5.86
C GLN A 177 -16.46 20.14 5.64
N ILE A 178 -16.03 20.36 4.39
CA ILE A 178 -15.20 21.53 4.04
C ILE A 178 -15.92 22.84 4.40
N GLN A 179 -17.20 22.96 4.07
CA GLN A 179 -18.01 24.14 4.37
C GLN A 179 -18.21 24.33 5.88
N ALA A 180 -18.50 23.26 6.62
CA ALA A 180 -18.75 23.30 8.06
C ALA A 180 -17.49 23.69 8.86
N LEU A 181 -16.32 23.17 8.46
CA LEU A 181 -15.05 23.44 9.12
C LEU A 181 -14.42 24.77 8.66
N GLY A 182 -14.76 25.22 7.45
CA GLY A 182 -14.11 26.33 6.75
C GLY A 182 -12.81 25.91 6.09
N ALA A 183 -12.63 26.26 4.81
CA ALA A 183 -11.49 25.80 4.00
C ALA A 183 -10.11 26.10 4.61
N GLU A 184 -9.99 27.21 5.33
CA GLU A 184 -8.77 27.65 6.04
C GLU A 184 -8.31 26.68 7.15
N SER A 185 -9.26 25.97 7.77
CA SER A 185 -8.98 24.99 8.83
C SER A 185 -8.68 23.59 8.28
N VAL A 186 -8.89 23.37 6.98
CA VAL A 186 -8.60 22.11 6.29
C VAL A 186 -7.20 22.17 5.69
N LEU A 187 -6.37 21.19 6.06
CA LEU A 187 -5.01 21.04 5.56
C LEU A 187 -5.02 20.54 4.12
N CYS A 188 -5.76 19.45 3.89
CA CYS A 188 -5.94 18.84 2.59
C CYS A 188 -7.16 17.91 2.58
N VAL A 189 -7.64 17.57 1.39
CA VAL A 189 -8.41 16.35 1.16
C VAL A 189 -7.43 15.21 0.91
N HIS A 190 -7.57 14.12 1.65
CA HIS A 190 -6.74 12.93 1.55
C HIS A 190 -7.56 11.79 0.94
N SER A 191 -7.47 11.61 -0.37
CA SER A 191 -8.21 10.58 -1.11
C SER A 191 -7.38 9.31 -1.29
N THR A 192 -8.01 8.20 -1.68
CA THR A 192 -7.37 6.90 -1.90
C THR A 192 -7.85 6.24 -3.20
N THR A 193 -6.92 5.86 -4.08
CA THR A 193 -7.23 5.11 -5.31
C THR A 193 -7.26 3.60 -5.05
N SER A 194 -6.09 2.99 -4.84
CA SER A 194 -5.96 1.56 -4.66
C SER A 194 -6.46 1.15 -3.27
N CYS A 195 -7.55 0.39 -3.23
CA CYS A 195 -8.25 -0.01 -2.01
C CYS A 195 -8.80 -1.45 -2.13
N PHE A 196 -9.27 -2.02 -1.01
CA PHE A 196 -9.87 -3.35 -0.98
C PHE A 196 -11.35 -3.24 -1.39
N ALA A 197 -11.81 -4.16 -2.23
CA ALA A 197 -13.24 -4.28 -2.52
C ALA A 197 -14.02 -4.54 -1.22
N PRO A 198 -15.28 -4.09 -1.07
CA PRO A 198 -16.15 -3.46 -2.06
C PRO A 198 -15.89 -1.97 -2.27
N ARG A 199 -14.98 -1.35 -1.51
CA ARG A 199 -14.56 0.02 -1.81
C ARG A 199 -13.85 0.05 -3.16
N VAL A 200 -14.04 1.17 -3.86
CA VAL A 200 -13.40 1.44 -5.15
C VAL A 200 -12.53 2.70 -5.06
N PRO A 201 -11.68 2.98 -6.06
CA PRO A 201 -10.95 4.23 -6.12
C PRO A 201 -11.87 5.42 -5.93
N ASP A 202 -11.41 6.39 -5.14
CA ASP A 202 -12.18 7.61 -4.94
C ASP A 202 -12.48 8.31 -6.28
N ARG A 203 -13.53 9.12 -6.28
CA ARG A 203 -13.93 10.02 -7.36
C ARG A 203 -12.93 11.18 -7.50
N ILE A 204 -11.72 10.87 -7.99
CA ILE A 204 -10.57 11.78 -8.00
C ILE A 204 -10.86 13.04 -8.83
N GLU A 205 -11.58 12.94 -9.94
CA GLU A 205 -11.93 14.10 -10.79
C GLU A 205 -12.81 15.11 -10.04
N GLU A 206 -13.86 14.61 -9.37
CA GLU A 206 -14.79 15.41 -8.60
C GLU A 206 -14.13 16.00 -7.35
N LEU A 207 -13.34 15.20 -6.62
CA LEU A 207 -12.56 15.69 -5.48
C LEU A 207 -11.50 16.72 -5.90
N ALA A 208 -10.84 16.53 -7.04
CA ALA A 208 -9.87 17.49 -7.56
C ALA A 208 -10.54 18.81 -7.95
N THR A 209 -11.71 18.75 -8.58
CA THR A 209 -12.52 19.95 -8.90
C THR A 209 -12.95 20.68 -7.62
N LEU A 210 -13.36 19.93 -6.60
CA LEU A 210 -13.73 20.47 -5.29
C LEU A 210 -12.54 21.15 -4.60
N CYS A 211 -11.39 20.50 -4.59
CA CYS A 211 -10.14 21.03 -4.03
C CYS A 211 -9.69 22.32 -4.73
N ALA A 212 -9.84 22.38 -6.06
CA ALA A 212 -9.59 23.59 -6.82
C ALA A 212 -10.57 24.72 -6.46
N LYS A 213 -11.87 24.41 -6.35
CA LYS A 213 -12.94 25.36 -5.99
C LYS A 213 -12.71 26.03 -4.64
N TYR A 214 -12.27 25.27 -3.63
CA TYR A 214 -12.08 25.77 -2.27
C TYR A 214 -10.63 26.15 -1.92
N ASP A 215 -9.70 26.09 -2.89
CA ASP A 215 -8.26 26.29 -2.68
C ASP A 215 -7.70 25.43 -1.53
N ILE A 216 -8.05 24.15 -1.54
CA ILE A 216 -7.58 23.16 -0.56
C ILE A 216 -6.62 22.19 -1.25
N PRO A 217 -5.44 21.90 -0.69
CA PRO A 217 -4.54 20.89 -1.22
C PRO A 217 -5.19 19.50 -1.32
N HIS A 218 -4.81 18.73 -2.32
CA HIS A 218 -5.29 17.37 -2.53
C HIS A 218 -4.12 16.38 -2.57
N ILE A 219 -4.09 15.49 -1.58
CA ILE A 219 -3.08 14.43 -1.44
C ILE A 219 -3.74 13.09 -1.73
N VAL A 220 -3.24 12.38 -2.74
CA VAL A 220 -3.79 11.08 -3.16
C VAL A 220 -2.93 9.94 -2.62
N ASN A 221 -3.50 9.11 -1.76
CA ASN A 221 -2.94 7.82 -1.40
C ASN A 221 -3.11 6.82 -2.56
N ASN A 222 -2.04 6.62 -3.32
CA ASN A 222 -1.98 5.71 -4.46
C ASN A 222 -1.08 4.49 -4.14
N ALA A 223 -1.12 4.03 -2.88
CA ALA A 223 -0.21 3.03 -2.30
C ALA A 223 0.17 1.89 -3.25
N TYR A 224 -0.80 1.25 -3.89
CA TYR A 224 -0.58 0.13 -4.82
C TYR A 224 -1.32 0.33 -6.14
N GLY A 225 -1.46 1.58 -6.59
CA GLY A 225 -2.19 1.91 -7.80
C GLY A 225 -1.34 2.11 -9.06
N VAL A 226 0.01 2.13 -8.97
CA VAL A 226 0.89 2.24 -10.17
C VAL A 226 0.68 1.07 -11.12
N GLN A 227 0.45 -0.11 -10.55
CA GLN A 227 0.16 -1.34 -11.30
C GLN A 227 -1.20 -1.36 -12.02
N SER A 228 -2.04 -0.34 -11.82
CA SER A 228 -3.36 -0.21 -12.43
C SER A 228 -3.42 1.03 -13.31
N SER A 229 -3.54 0.80 -14.62
CA SER A 229 -3.75 1.89 -15.58
C SER A 229 -5.04 2.66 -15.31
N LYS A 230 -6.08 2.05 -14.70
CA LYS A 230 -7.30 2.76 -14.29
C LYS A 230 -7.01 3.76 -13.16
N CYS A 231 -6.29 3.34 -12.11
CA CYS A 231 -5.94 4.22 -10.99
C CYS A 231 -5.03 5.37 -11.44
N MET A 232 -4.02 5.06 -12.26
CA MET A 232 -3.11 6.08 -12.81
C MET A 232 -3.83 7.04 -13.74
N HIS A 233 -4.77 6.57 -14.56
CA HIS A 233 -5.58 7.44 -15.40
C HIS A 233 -6.49 8.36 -14.57
N LEU A 234 -7.11 7.88 -13.49
CA LEU A 234 -7.91 8.73 -12.58
C LEU A 234 -7.09 9.89 -12.00
N ILE A 235 -5.85 9.64 -11.59
CA ILE A 235 -4.95 10.69 -11.10
C ILE A 235 -4.64 11.69 -12.21
N GLN A 236 -4.35 11.21 -13.42
CA GLN A 236 -4.12 12.06 -14.58
C GLN A 236 -5.34 12.92 -14.93
N GLN A 237 -6.55 12.37 -14.86
CA GLN A 237 -7.77 13.12 -15.13
C GLN A 237 -8.04 14.14 -14.03
N GLY A 238 -7.90 13.77 -12.75
CA GLY A 238 -8.04 14.70 -11.63
C GLY A 238 -7.15 15.92 -11.75
N ALA A 239 -5.88 15.72 -12.09
CA ALA A 239 -4.94 16.82 -12.32
C ALA A 239 -5.24 17.65 -13.58
N ARG A 240 -5.98 17.09 -14.55
CA ARG A 240 -6.40 17.81 -15.77
C ARG A 240 -7.61 18.71 -15.50
N VAL A 241 -8.56 18.26 -14.69
CA VAL A 241 -9.85 18.95 -14.48
C VAL A 241 -9.90 19.78 -13.20
N GLY A 242 -8.95 19.57 -12.28
CA GLY A 242 -8.90 20.28 -11.00
C GLY A 242 -7.53 20.23 -10.36
N ARG A 243 -7.47 20.07 -9.03
CA ARG A 243 -6.26 20.14 -8.23
C ARG A 243 -5.85 18.77 -7.67
N VAL A 244 -4.60 18.39 -7.92
CA VAL A 244 -3.89 17.28 -7.26
C VAL A 244 -2.47 17.76 -6.95
N ASP A 245 -2.13 17.93 -5.67
CA ASP A 245 -0.85 18.50 -5.27
C ASP A 245 0.24 17.42 -5.19
N ALA A 246 -0.08 16.26 -4.61
CA ALA A 246 0.81 15.10 -4.59
C ALA A 246 0.05 13.77 -4.59
N PHE A 247 0.70 12.73 -5.08
CA PHE A 247 0.24 11.35 -5.00
C PHE A 247 1.39 10.43 -4.56
N VAL A 248 1.09 9.51 -3.65
CA VAL A 248 2.11 8.71 -2.94
C VAL A 248 1.90 7.22 -3.17
N GLN A 249 2.96 6.49 -3.52
CA GLN A 249 2.90 5.06 -3.86
C GLN A 249 3.98 4.26 -3.13
N SER A 250 3.71 3.02 -2.77
CA SER A 250 4.72 2.13 -2.16
C SER A 250 5.60 1.49 -3.24
N LEU A 251 6.87 1.26 -2.92
CA LEU A 251 7.77 0.55 -3.81
C LEU A 251 7.46 -0.95 -3.86
N ASP A 252 7.34 -1.59 -2.70
CA ASP A 252 7.13 -3.04 -2.59
C ASP A 252 5.88 -3.52 -3.35
N LYS A 253 4.76 -2.80 -3.23
CA LYS A 253 3.49 -3.21 -3.82
C LYS A 253 3.39 -3.01 -5.33
N ASN A 254 4.26 -2.20 -5.91
CA ASN A 254 4.20 -1.84 -7.33
C ASN A 254 5.41 -2.31 -8.13
N PHE A 255 6.51 -2.67 -7.46
CA PHE A 255 7.78 -3.00 -8.08
C PHE A 255 8.42 -4.28 -7.52
N MET A 256 7.74 -5.05 -6.67
CA MET A 256 8.21 -6.36 -6.20
C MET A 256 9.59 -6.30 -5.49
N VAL A 257 9.79 -5.25 -4.69
CA VAL A 257 10.99 -5.02 -3.88
C VAL A 257 10.67 -5.12 -2.38
N PRO A 258 11.66 -5.18 -1.48
CA PRO A 258 11.39 -5.19 -0.04
C PRO A 258 10.56 -3.99 0.43
N VAL A 259 9.77 -4.20 1.49
CA VAL A 259 9.03 -3.14 2.18
C VAL A 259 10.01 -2.09 2.72
N GLY A 260 9.66 -0.82 2.63
CA GLY A 260 10.42 0.26 3.29
C GLY A 260 10.68 1.49 2.45
N GLY A 261 10.21 1.55 1.20
CA GLY A 261 10.29 2.75 0.38
C GLY A 261 8.98 3.12 -0.29
N ALA A 262 8.88 4.38 -0.67
CA ALA A 262 7.75 4.95 -1.39
C ALA A 262 8.25 5.98 -2.40
N ILE A 263 7.32 6.42 -3.25
CA ILE A 263 7.51 7.50 -4.20
C ILE A 263 6.52 8.60 -3.83
N ILE A 264 7.01 9.84 -3.79
CA ILE A 264 6.16 11.03 -3.72
C ILE A 264 6.30 11.71 -5.07
N ALA A 265 5.17 11.91 -5.75
CA ALA A 265 5.11 12.50 -7.08
C ALA A 265 4.03 13.58 -7.15
N GLY A 266 4.14 14.50 -8.11
CA GLY A 266 3.16 15.57 -8.30
C GLY A 266 3.29 16.29 -9.63
N PHE A 267 2.47 17.31 -9.78
CA PHE A 267 2.34 18.10 -11.00
C PHE A 267 3.01 19.48 -10.89
N ASP A 268 3.32 19.93 -9.67
CA ASP A 268 4.11 21.12 -9.39
C ASP A 268 5.49 20.72 -8.87
N GLU A 269 6.54 20.99 -9.66
CA GLU A 269 7.91 20.64 -9.31
C GLU A 269 8.38 21.35 -8.03
N ALA A 270 7.97 22.61 -7.83
CA ALA A 270 8.35 23.39 -6.66
C ALA A 270 7.79 22.78 -5.37
N PHE A 271 6.49 22.44 -5.34
CA PHE A 271 5.90 21.77 -4.19
C PHE A 271 6.53 20.40 -3.90
N ILE A 272 6.80 19.59 -4.92
CA ILE A 272 7.46 18.29 -4.71
C ILE A 272 8.88 18.46 -4.15
N GLN A 273 9.60 19.50 -4.60
CA GLN A 273 10.90 19.85 -4.06
C GLN A 273 10.81 20.32 -2.59
N GLU A 274 9.78 21.09 -2.22
CA GLU A 274 9.55 21.47 -0.82
C GLU A 274 9.35 20.24 0.08
N ILE A 275 8.60 19.23 -0.38
CA ILE A 275 8.44 17.98 0.38
C ILE A 275 9.78 17.25 0.54
N SER A 276 10.61 17.23 -0.52
CA SER A 276 11.97 16.67 -0.47
C SER A 276 12.85 17.38 0.57
N GLN A 277 12.80 18.72 0.60
CA GLN A 277 13.58 19.56 1.51
C GLN A 277 13.09 19.50 2.96
N MET A 278 11.81 19.14 3.17
CA MET A 278 11.25 18.94 4.51
C MET A 278 11.83 17.72 5.23
N TYR A 279 12.43 16.77 4.50
CA TYR A 279 13.06 15.60 5.11
C TYR A 279 14.36 15.98 5.86
N PRO A 280 14.46 15.74 7.18
CA PRO A 280 15.61 16.15 7.96
C PRO A 280 16.74 15.11 7.89
N GLY A 281 17.82 15.44 7.19
CA GLY A 281 19.03 14.61 7.19
C GLY A 281 19.23 13.73 5.94
N ARG A 282 20.21 12.83 6.04
CA ARG A 282 20.43 11.80 5.02
C ARG A 282 19.49 10.63 5.24
N ALA A 283 19.24 9.89 4.18
CA ALA A 283 18.37 8.72 4.23
C ALA A 283 19.03 7.47 3.62
N SER A 284 18.43 6.30 3.86
CA SER A 284 18.90 5.03 3.30
C SER A 284 18.84 5.05 1.76
N ALA A 285 19.90 4.57 1.11
CA ALA A 285 19.92 4.36 -0.34
C ALA A 285 19.31 3.01 -0.76
N SER A 286 19.04 2.10 0.17
CA SER A 286 18.64 0.72 -0.14
C SER A 286 17.36 0.65 -0.98
N PRO A 287 16.26 1.36 -0.65
CA PRO A 287 15.05 1.30 -1.46
C PRO A 287 15.25 1.87 -2.88
N SER A 288 16.11 2.89 -3.02
CA SER A 288 16.48 3.45 -4.32
C SER A 288 17.33 2.49 -5.15
N LEU A 289 18.22 1.74 -4.50
CA LEU A 289 19.03 0.69 -5.11
C LEU A 289 18.15 -0.46 -5.60
N ASP A 290 17.26 -0.95 -4.75
CA ASP A 290 16.37 -2.08 -5.06
C ASP A 290 15.50 -1.78 -6.29
N VAL A 291 14.82 -0.64 -6.30
CA VAL A 291 13.94 -0.28 -7.44
C VAL A 291 14.75 0.01 -8.70
N LEU A 292 15.96 0.57 -8.60
CA LEU A 292 16.82 0.79 -9.76
C LEU A 292 17.28 -0.53 -10.38
N ILE A 293 17.75 -1.48 -9.57
CA ILE A 293 18.13 -2.82 -10.03
C ILE A 293 16.96 -3.48 -10.73
N THR A 294 15.78 -3.47 -10.10
CA THR A 294 14.57 -4.08 -10.64
C THR A 294 14.17 -3.46 -11.99
N LEU A 295 14.14 -2.13 -12.09
CA LEU A 295 13.71 -1.46 -13.31
C LEU A 295 14.75 -1.57 -14.45
N LEU A 296 16.05 -1.58 -14.13
CA LEU A 296 17.09 -1.85 -15.12
C LEU A 296 17.04 -3.31 -15.61
N GLY A 297 16.77 -4.27 -14.71
CA GLY A 297 16.67 -5.69 -15.07
C GLY A 297 15.40 -6.04 -15.85
N LEU A 298 14.26 -5.42 -15.53
CA LEU A 298 13.01 -5.61 -16.29
C LEU A 298 13.02 -4.84 -17.62
N GLY A 299 13.50 -3.59 -17.58
CA GLY A 299 13.21 -2.58 -18.59
C GLY A 299 11.72 -2.23 -18.69
N ALA A 300 11.41 -1.19 -19.46
CA ALA A 300 10.06 -0.73 -19.69
C ALA A 300 9.18 -1.82 -20.32
N GLY A 301 9.74 -2.61 -21.25
CA GLY A 301 9.05 -3.74 -21.86
C GLY A 301 8.73 -4.85 -20.87
N GLY A 302 9.62 -5.15 -19.91
CA GLY A 302 9.36 -6.12 -18.84
C GLY A 302 8.28 -5.65 -17.89
N TYR A 303 8.34 -4.38 -17.46
CA TYR A 303 7.32 -3.83 -16.57
C TYR A 303 5.94 -3.79 -17.25
N LYS A 304 5.85 -3.37 -18.53
CA LYS A 304 4.60 -3.43 -19.31
C LYS A 304 4.00 -4.84 -19.37
N ARG A 305 4.83 -5.88 -19.52
CA ARG A 305 4.37 -7.28 -19.49
C ARG A 305 3.76 -7.65 -18.14
N LEU A 306 4.43 -7.34 -17.02
CA LEU A 306 3.88 -7.57 -15.69
C LEU A 306 2.52 -6.87 -15.48
N LEU A 307 2.35 -5.66 -16.00
CA LEU A 307 1.07 -4.94 -15.93
C LEU A 307 -0.04 -5.59 -16.78
N ALA A 308 0.32 -6.20 -17.91
CA ALA A 308 -0.60 -6.93 -18.77
C ALA A 308 -1.01 -8.27 -18.13
N GLU A 309 -0.04 -9.05 -17.68
CA GLU A 309 -0.25 -10.32 -16.95
C GLU A 309 -1.13 -10.11 -15.73
N ARG A 310 -0.93 -9.04 -14.96
CA ARG A 310 -1.81 -8.69 -13.83
C ARG A 310 -3.28 -8.50 -14.25
N LYS A 311 -3.54 -7.89 -15.41
CA LYS A 311 -4.92 -7.74 -15.94
C LYS A 311 -5.51 -9.09 -16.33
N GLU A 312 -4.72 -9.96 -16.94
CA GLU A 312 -5.13 -11.34 -17.26
C GLU A 312 -5.45 -12.13 -15.99
N MET A 313 -4.59 -12.03 -14.97
CA MET A 313 -4.80 -12.68 -13.67
C MET A 313 -6.00 -12.13 -12.92
N TYR A 314 -6.32 -10.84 -13.08
CA TYR A 314 -7.56 -10.27 -12.53
C TYR A 314 -8.80 -10.94 -13.13
N SER A 315 -8.85 -11.07 -14.46
CA SER A 315 -9.95 -11.75 -15.15
C SER A 315 -10.02 -13.23 -14.77
N PHE A 316 -8.88 -13.92 -14.72
CA PHE A 316 -8.81 -15.33 -14.33
C PHE A 316 -9.27 -15.54 -12.88
N LEU A 317 -8.77 -14.74 -11.93
CA LEU A 317 -9.22 -14.78 -10.54
C LEU A 317 -10.71 -14.50 -10.41
N SER A 318 -11.25 -13.52 -11.14
CA SER A 318 -12.69 -13.22 -11.13
C SER A 318 -13.53 -14.40 -11.63
N GLN A 319 -13.08 -15.10 -12.67
CA GLN A 319 -13.78 -16.27 -13.22
C GLN A 319 -13.74 -17.46 -12.27
N GLU A 320 -12.57 -17.78 -11.73
CA GLU A 320 -12.40 -18.91 -10.81
C GLU A 320 -13.15 -18.67 -9.48
N LEU A 321 -13.06 -17.45 -8.94
CA LEU A 321 -13.80 -17.07 -7.74
C LEU A 321 -15.31 -17.05 -7.99
N GLY A 322 -15.75 -16.62 -9.18
CA GLY A 322 -17.16 -16.67 -9.58
C GLY A 322 -17.70 -18.10 -9.66
N SER A 323 -16.92 -19.01 -10.24
CA SER A 323 -17.28 -20.43 -10.34
C SER A 323 -17.35 -21.09 -8.96
N LEU A 324 -16.38 -20.77 -8.09
CA LEU A 324 -16.38 -21.23 -6.71
C LEU A 324 -17.58 -20.68 -5.93
N ALA A 325 -17.84 -19.37 -6.03
CA ALA A 325 -18.94 -18.71 -5.35
C ALA A 325 -20.27 -19.39 -5.70
N ALA A 326 -20.54 -19.58 -7.00
CA ALA A 326 -21.75 -20.25 -7.49
C ALA A 326 -21.87 -21.69 -6.97
N ALA A 327 -20.77 -22.45 -6.93
CA ALA A 327 -20.76 -23.82 -6.39
C ALA A 327 -21.09 -23.88 -4.89
N HIS A 328 -20.88 -22.77 -4.18
CA HIS A 328 -21.24 -22.62 -2.77
C HIS A 328 -22.54 -21.81 -2.59
N GLY A 329 -23.26 -21.40 -3.64
CA GLY A 329 -24.46 -20.56 -3.47
C GLY A 329 -24.15 -19.15 -2.94
N GLU A 330 -22.91 -18.71 -3.12
CA GLU A 330 -22.44 -17.34 -2.90
C GLU A 330 -22.35 -16.60 -4.25
N ARG A 331 -21.98 -15.32 -4.21
CA ARG A 331 -21.72 -14.51 -5.42
C ARG A 331 -20.45 -13.68 -5.28
N VAL A 332 -19.81 -13.38 -6.40
CA VAL A 332 -18.80 -12.32 -6.45
C VAL A 332 -19.54 -10.97 -6.46
N LEU A 333 -19.16 -10.07 -5.55
CA LEU A 333 -19.71 -8.73 -5.47
C LEU A 333 -19.40 -7.95 -6.75
N HIS A 334 -20.37 -7.20 -7.27
CA HIS A 334 -20.25 -6.46 -8.51
C HIS A 334 -19.52 -5.13 -8.29
N THR A 335 -18.19 -5.17 -8.36
CA THR A 335 -17.31 -4.01 -8.11
C THR A 335 -16.48 -3.60 -9.34
N PRO A 336 -17.09 -3.26 -10.49
CA PRO A 336 -16.37 -3.01 -11.75
C PRO A 336 -15.36 -1.84 -11.70
N HIS A 337 -15.51 -0.92 -10.75
CA HIS A 337 -14.61 0.22 -10.59
C HIS A 337 -13.35 -0.13 -9.78
N ASN A 338 -13.28 -1.28 -9.08
CA ASN A 338 -12.04 -1.76 -8.46
C ASN A 338 -11.22 -2.62 -9.46
N PRO A 339 -10.03 -2.17 -9.90
CA PRO A 339 -9.26 -2.89 -10.93
C PRO A 339 -8.29 -3.96 -10.39
N ILE A 340 -8.20 -4.12 -9.07
CA ILE A 340 -7.17 -4.93 -8.40
C ILE A 340 -7.81 -5.94 -7.46
N SER A 341 -8.72 -5.49 -6.59
CA SER A 341 -9.34 -6.30 -5.54
C SER A 341 -10.74 -6.73 -5.95
N LEU A 342 -11.09 -7.96 -5.59
CA LEU A 342 -12.41 -8.58 -5.72
C LEU A 342 -12.93 -8.95 -4.34
N ALA A 343 -14.24 -9.17 -4.25
CA ALA A 343 -14.88 -9.66 -3.04
C ALA A 343 -15.93 -10.74 -3.36
N MET A 344 -15.99 -11.80 -2.57
CA MET A 344 -16.99 -12.86 -2.64
C MET A 344 -17.85 -12.81 -1.37
N SER A 345 -19.19 -12.88 -1.51
CA SER A 345 -20.09 -12.97 -0.36
C SER A 345 -19.80 -14.22 0.47
N LEU A 346 -20.14 -14.14 1.76
CA LEU A 346 -20.11 -15.26 2.70
C LEU A 346 -21.47 -15.36 3.43
N ASP A 347 -22.57 -15.08 2.73
CA ASP A 347 -23.92 -15.03 3.32
C ASP A 347 -24.33 -16.39 3.90
N GLY A 348 -23.95 -17.48 3.25
CA GLY A 348 -24.21 -18.84 3.71
C GLY A 348 -23.45 -19.22 4.98
N LEU A 349 -22.52 -18.39 5.48
CA LEU A 349 -21.82 -18.58 6.74
C LEU A 349 -22.38 -17.73 7.89
N ARG A 350 -23.46 -16.95 7.67
CA ARG A 350 -24.07 -16.05 8.67
C ARG A 350 -24.95 -16.73 9.72
N GLY A 351 -24.86 -18.05 9.93
CA GLY A 351 -25.79 -18.81 10.79
C GLY A 351 -26.14 -18.10 12.11
N ASP A 352 -27.43 -18.11 12.49
CA ASP A 352 -28.07 -17.53 13.69
C ASP A 352 -27.44 -16.25 14.31
N GLY A 353 -26.77 -15.42 13.50
CA GLY A 353 -26.19 -14.15 13.92
C GLY A 353 -24.78 -14.21 14.54
N ASP A 354 -24.08 -15.34 14.50
CA ASP A 354 -22.72 -15.46 15.04
C ASP A 354 -21.66 -15.38 13.93
N ASN A 355 -20.79 -14.36 13.99
CA ASN A 355 -19.67 -14.15 13.06
C ASN A 355 -18.55 -15.20 13.19
N LYS A 356 -18.64 -16.16 14.13
CA LYS A 356 -17.60 -17.19 14.36
C LYS A 356 -17.17 -17.93 13.10
N ALA A 357 -18.11 -18.43 12.30
CA ALA A 357 -17.78 -19.20 11.09
C ALA A 357 -17.04 -18.35 10.05
N VAL A 358 -17.41 -17.06 9.93
CA VAL A 358 -16.74 -16.09 9.06
C VAL A 358 -15.32 -15.85 9.54
N THR A 359 -15.12 -15.56 10.83
CA THR A 359 -13.77 -15.35 11.39
C THR A 359 -12.89 -16.61 11.30
N GLN A 360 -13.47 -17.79 11.57
CA GLN A 360 -12.79 -19.09 11.48
C GLN A 360 -12.32 -19.39 10.05
N LEU A 361 -13.05 -18.98 9.02
CA LEU A 361 -12.60 -19.12 7.63
C LEU A 361 -11.25 -18.44 7.40
N GLY A 362 -11.02 -17.27 8.01
CA GLY A 362 -9.75 -16.55 7.93
C GLY A 362 -8.58 -17.37 8.48
N SER A 363 -8.71 -17.92 9.68
CA SER A 363 -7.67 -18.75 10.30
C SER A 363 -7.46 -20.07 9.54
N MET A 364 -8.52 -20.66 9.00
CA MET A 364 -8.42 -21.87 8.18
C MET A 364 -7.65 -21.66 6.87
N LEU A 365 -7.81 -20.50 6.24
CA LEU A 365 -7.05 -20.10 5.05
C LEU A 365 -5.58 -19.87 5.39
N PHE A 366 -5.32 -19.14 6.47
CA PHE A 366 -3.96 -18.85 6.94
C PHE A 366 -3.18 -20.14 7.28
N THR A 367 -3.77 -21.05 8.06
CA THR A 367 -3.17 -22.36 8.40
C THR A 367 -2.93 -23.24 7.18
N ARG A 368 -3.67 -23.02 6.09
CA ARG A 368 -3.48 -23.68 4.80
C ARG A 368 -2.59 -22.89 3.85
N GLN A 369 -1.79 -21.96 4.36
CA GLN A 369 -0.81 -21.18 3.62
C GLN A 369 -1.43 -20.32 2.51
N VAL A 370 -2.63 -19.77 2.75
CA VAL A 370 -3.21 -18.72 1.91
C VAL A 370 -2.97 -17.39 2.62
N SER A 371 -2.07 -16.58 2.09
CA SER A 371 -1.81 -15.22 2.56
C SER A 371 -2.58 -14.20 1.72
N GLY A 372 -2.81 -13.01 2.27
CA GLY A 372 -3.44 -11.89 1.55
C GLY A 372 -4.96 -11.98 1.36
N ALA A 373 -5.58 -13.16 1.55
CA ALA A 373 -7.02 -13.27 1.66
C ALA A 373 -7.51 -12.60 2.95
N ARG A 374 -8.47 -11.69 2.84
CA ARG A 374 -9.06 -11.01 4.01
C ARG A 374 -10.50 -11.47 4.17
N VAL A 375 -10.86 -11.89 5.37
CA VAL A 375 -12.26 -12.22 5.69
C VAL A 375 -12.84 -11.11 6.56
N ILE A 376 -13.97 -10.56 6.13
CA ILE A 376 -14.60 -9.37 6.71
C ILE A 376 -15.93 -9.79 7.36
N PRO A 377 -15.97 -9.95 8.70
CA PRO A 377 -17.22 -10.11 9.43
C PRO A 377 -17.97 -8.77 9.54
N LEU A 378 -19.26 -8.84 9.89
CA LEU A 378 -20.09 -7.65 10.11
C LEU A 378 -19.89 -7.08 11.52
N GLY A 379 -20.07 -5.77 11.67
CA GLY A 379 -20.17 -5.13 12.99
C GLY A 379 -18.90 -5.11 13.84
N LYS A 380 -17.73 -5.45 13.28
CA LYS A 380 -16.45 -5.32 13.99
C LYS A 380 -16.22 -3.86 14.39
N GLU A 381 -15.97 -3.59 15.67
CA GLU A 381 -15.53 -2.27 16.13
C GLU A 381 -14.01 -2.25 16.31
N GLN A 382 -13.39 -1.11 16.00
CA GLN A 382 -11.95 -0.89 16.20
C GLN A 382 -11.70 0.59 16.49
N THR A 383 -10.97 0.89 17.56
CA THR A 383 -10.50 2.26 17.83
C THR A 383 -9.07 2.45 17.31
N LEU A 384 -8.81 3.57 16.63
CA LEU A 384 -7.49 3.99 16.16
C LEU A 384 -7.33 5.49 16.38
N GLY A 385 -6.25 5.93 17.05
CA GLY A 385 -5.95 7.36 17.23
C GLY A 385 -7.11 8.17 17.81
N GLY A 386 -7.89 7.59 18.73
CA GLY A 386 -9.07 8.21 19.35
C GLY A 386 -10.37 8.13 18.54
N HIS A 387 -10.37 7.61 17.31
CA HIS A 387 -11.58 7.41 16.50
C HIS A 387 -12.03 5.95 16.52
N THR A 388 -13.30 5.71 16.86
CA THR A 388 -13.90 4.37 16.86
C THR A 388 -14.62 4.10 15.53
N PHE A 389 -14.07 3.17 14.76
CA PHE A 389 -14.66 2.68 13.52
C PHE A 389 -15.65 1.56 13.80
N ARG A 390 -16.92 1.76 13.43
CA ARG A 390 -17.92 0.69 13.35
C ARG A 390 -17.84 -0.02 12.00
N GLY A 391 -18.00 -1.34 12.01
CA GLY A 391 -17.84 -2.15 10.80
C GLY A 391 -16.42 -2.10 10.22
N PHE A 392 -15.39 -2.01 11.08
CA PHE A 392 -13.99 -1.93 10.66
C PHE A 392 -13.60 -3.10 9.74
N MET A 393 -12.77 -2.80 8.76
CA MET A 393 -12.42 -3.60 7.58
C MET A 393 -13.43 -3.54 6.43
N SER A 394 -14.69 -3.15 6.70
CA SER A 394 -15.73 -3.09 5.67
C SER A 394 -15.83 -1.75 4.94
N HIS A 395 -15.15 -0.72 5.43
CA HIS A 395 -15.17 0.65 4.88
C HIS A 395 -16.53 1.35 5.00
N SER A 396 -17.42 0.81 5.81
CA SER A 396 -18.75 1.34 6.12
C SER A 396 -19.13 0.91 7.54
N GLU A 397 -20.00 1.68 8.20
CA GLU A 397 -20.57 1.27 9.49
C GLU A 397 -21.45 0.02 9.38
N ALA A 398 -22.11 -0.18 8.24
CA ALA A 398 -23.11 -1.23 8.07
C ALA A 398 -23.13 -1.79 6.64
N TYR A 399 -22.04 -2.44 6.21
CA TYR A 399 -22.04 -3.15 4.93
C TYR A 399 -23.01 -4.36 4.97
N PRO A 400 -23.75 -4.70 3.89
CA PRO A 400 -24.91 -5.60 3.99
C PRO A 400 -24.60 -7.08 4.29
N VAL A 401 -23.42 -7.56 3.87
CA VAL A 401 -23.04 -8.98 3.88
C VAL A 401 -21.58 -9.14 4.30
N PRO A 402 -21.20 -10.19 5.04
CA PRO A 402 -19.80 -10.52 5.21
C PRO A 402 -19.22 -10.99 3.88
N TYR A 403 -17.91 -10.83 3.71
CA TYR A 403 -17.26 -11.18 2.46
C TYR A 403 -15.79 -11.58 2.64
N LEU A 404 -15.24 -12.23 1.62
CA LEU A 404 -13.82 -12.53 1.49
C LEU A 404 -13.23 -11.67 0.36
N ASN A 405 -12.12 -11.00 0.62
CA ASN A 405 -11.32 -10.35 -0.41
C ASN A 405 -10.21 -11.25 -0.95
N ALA A 406 -10.02 -11.17 -2.26
CA ALA A 406 -8.82 -11.60 -2.97
C ALA A 406 -8.41 -10.50 -3.95
N ALA A 407 -7.15 -10.49 -4.38
CA ALA A 407 -6.65 -9.47 -5.29
C ALA A 407 -5.66 -10.03 -6.30
N ALA A 408 -5.70 -9.50 -7.53
CA ALA A 408 -4.70 -9.76 -8.56
C ALA A 408 -3.73 -8.57 -8.61
N ALA A 409 -2.74 -8.61 -7.71
CA ALA A 409 -1.61 -7.68 -7.69
C ALA A 409 -0.50 -8.12 -8.66
N VAL A 410 0.44 -7.21 -8.96
CA VAL A 410 1.56 -7.46 -9.86
C VAL A 410 2.43 -8.60 -9.32
N GLY A 411 2.81 -9.53 -10.21
CA GLY A 411 3.56 -10.73 -9.84
C GLY A 411 2.71 -11.92 -9.37
N VAL A 412 1.39 -11.77 -9.21
CA VAL A 412 0.50 -12.93 -9.00
C VAL A 412 0.58 -13.88 -10.19
N THR A 413 0.68 -15.17 -9.92
CA THR A 413 0.73 -16.22 -10.92
C THR A 413 -0.59 -16.98 -11.04
N ARG A 414 -0.73 -17.77 -12.11
CA ARG A 414 -1.88 -18.66 -12.28
C ARG A 414 -1.97 -19.71 -11.16
N ASP A 415 -0.82 -20.22 -10.72
CA ASP A 415 -0.75 -21.24 -9.67
C ASP A 415 -1.22 -20.68 -8.31
N ASP A 416 -0.92 -19.42 -8.01
CA ASP A 416 -1.44 -18.74 -6.82
C ASP A 416 -2.97 -18.74 -6.81
N VAL A 417 -3.59 -18.38 -7.94
CA VAL A 417 -5.06 -18.36 -8.08
C VAL A 417 -5.65 -19.75 -7.93
N VAL A 418 -5.12 -20.75 -8.65
CA VAL A 418 -5.61 -22.14 -8.60
C VAL A 418 -5.50 -22.72 -7.19
N LEU A 419 -4.36 -22.50 -6.52
CA LEU A 419 -4.11 -23.02 -5.18
C LEU A 419 -4.99 -22.33 -4.14
N CYS A 420 -5.18 -21.01 -4.26
CA CYS A 420 -6.09 -20.23 -3.41
C CYS A 420 -7.51 -20.76 -3.51
N VAL A 421 -8.06 -20.88 -4.72
CA VAL A 421 -9.43 -21.35 -4.97
C VAL A 421 -9.63 -22.78 -4.47
N LYS A 422 -8.67 -23.68 -4.74
CA LYS A 422 -8.70 -25.07 -4.24
C LYS A 422 -8.70 -25.14 -2.71
N ARG A 423 -7.91 -24.31 -2.03
CA ARG A 423 -7.84 -24.28 -0.56
C ARG A 423 -9.10 -23.65 0.04
N LEU A 424 -9.61 -22.58 -0.57
CA LEU A 424 -10.86 -21.93 -0.17
C LEU A 424 -12.05 -22.89 -0.29
N ASP A 425 -12.18 -23.63 -1.40
CA ASP A 425 -13.21 -24.66 -1.57
C ASP A 425 -13.19 -25.69 -0.43
N ARG A 426 -12.00 -26.18 -0.06
CA ARG A 426 -11.86 -27.12 1.05
C ARG A 426 -12.28 -26.52 2.39
N CYS A 427 -11.94 -25.27 2.66
CA CYS A 427 -12.34 -24.59 3.89
C CYS A 427 -13.86 -24.41 3.97
N LEU A 428 -14.48 -23.94 2.88
CA LEU A 428 -15.93 -23.75 2.81
C LEU A 428 -16.69 -25.08 2.99
N LYS A 429 -16.23 -26.16 2.35
CA LYS A 429 -16.80 -27.51 2.52
C LYS A 429 -16.70 -28.01 3.96
N ALA A 430 -15.61 -27.72 4.65
CA ALA A 430 -15.42 -28.14 6.04
C ALA A 430 -16.37 -27.38 6.99
N LEU A 431 -16.47 -26.06 6.88
CA LEU A 431 -17.37 -25.25 7.70
C LEU A 431 -18.85 -25.64 7.52
N ARG A 432 -19.27 -25.99 6.29
CA ARG A 432 -20.64 -26.47 6.03
C ARG A 432 -20.94 -27.83 6.64
N LYS A 433 -19.95 -28.71 6.77
CA LYS A 433 -20.13 -30.01 7.44
C LYS A 433 -20.28 -29.84 8.95
N GLU A 434 -19.57 -28.89 9.55
CA GLU A 434 -19.67 -28.57 10.96
C GLU A 434 -21.02 -27.89 11.31
N GLY A 435 -21.56 -27.05 10.41
CA GLY A 435 -22.88 -26.42 10.58
C GLY A 435 -24.09 -27.30 10.20
N GLY A 436 -23.88 -28.48 9.60
CA GLY A 436 -24.93 -29.34 9.01
C GLY A 436 -25.19 -30.67 9.74
N GLY A 437 -24.70 -30.84 10.98
CA GLY A 437 -24.96 -32.05 11.77
C GLY A 437 -26.38 -32.09 12.34
N PRO A 438 -27.14 -33.20 12.21
CA PRO A 438 -28.54 -33.27 12.63
C PRO A 438 -28.69 -33.32 14.15
N GLY A 439 -29.61 -32.51 14.68
CA GLY A 439 -30.33 -32.85 15.89
C GLY A 439 -31.11 -34.15 15.67
N GLY A 440 -30.80 -35.19 16.44
CA GLY A 440 -31.50 -36.47 16.37
C GLY A 440 -31.06 -37.46 17.45
N GLY A 441 -31.87 -37.56 18.51
CA GLY A 441 -32.22 -38.84 19.17
C GLY A 441 -31.18 -39.49 20.09
N GLY A 442 -31.47 -39.48 21.40
CA GLY A 442 -30.76 -40.29 22.39
C GLY A 442 -31.01 -41.80 22.26
N GLY A 443 -30.16 -42.58 22.93
CA GLY A 443 -30.37 -44.02 23.12
C GLY A 443 -29.12 -44.80 23.53
N GLY A 444 -28.87 -44.85 24.84
CA GLY A 444 -28.23 -45.91 25.65
C GLY A 444 -27.15 -46.86 25.10
N GLY A 445 -26.08 -47.01 25.89
CA GLY A 445 -25.16 -48.15 25.82
C GLY A 445 -23.92 -47.94 26.68
N GLY A 446 -23.89 -48.52 27.87
CA GLY A 446 -22.91 -48.22 28.91
C GLY A 446 -21.54 -48.91 28.77
N GLY A 447 -20.62 -48.50 29.66
CA GLY A 447 -19.58 -49.39 30.18
C GLY A 447 -18.13 -48.88 30.09
N GLY A 448 -17.58 -48.50 31.24
CA GLY A 448 -16.24 -48.96 31.65
C GLY A 448 -15.05 -48.00 31.50
N GLY A 449 -14.75 -47.27 32.59
CA GLY A 449 -13.46 -47.31 33.30
C GLY A 449 -12.18 -46.77 32.65
N GLY A 450 -11.53 -45.84 33.35
CA GLY A 450 -10.05 -45.85 33.48
C GLY A 450 -9.30 -44.55 33.16
N GLY A 451 -9.09 -43.72 34.20
CA GLY A 451 -7.81 -43.13 34.60
C GLY A 451 -6.96 -42.28 33.65
N GLY A 452 -6.70 -41.03 34.07
CA GLY A 452 -5.32 -40.49 34.14
C GLY A 452 -4.97 -39.26 33.27
N GLY A 453 -4.71 -38.13 33.93
CA GLY A 453 -3.47 -37.35 33.71
C GLY A 453 -3.43 -36.21 32.68
N SER A 454 -3.72 -35.00 33.16
CA SER A 454 -2.91 -33.75 33.06
C SER A 454 -2.16 -33.32 31.79
N GLY A 455 -2.36 -32.04 31.43
CA GLY A 455 -1.43 -31.14 30.73
C GLY A 455 -1.89 -30.79 29.30
N GLY A 456 -2.20 -29.56 28.90
CA GLY A 456 -1.78 -28.24 29.34
C GLY A 456 -1.06 -27.54 28.19
N GLY A 457 -1.65 -26.47 27.63
CA GLY A 457 -0.95 -25.51 26.75
C GLY A 457 -1.55 -25.30 25.36
N GLY A 458 -2.71 -24.63 25.26
CA GLY A 458 -3.09 -23.89 24.07
C GLY A 458 -2.37 -22.54 24.07
N ARG A 459 -1.66 -22.23 22.99
CA ARG A 459 -1.10 -20.89 22.73
C ARG A 459 -2.04 -20.16 21.79
N ASP A 460 -2.76 -19.20 22.35
CA ASP A 460 -3.41 -18.12 21.61
C ASP A 460 -2.36 -17.02 21.48
N ASP A 461 -1.84 -16.81 20.27
CA ASP A 461 -0.95 -15.69 19.95
C ASP A 461 -1.76 -14.65 19.16
N ASP A 462 -2.48 -13.81 19.91
CA ASP A 462 -2.97 -12.50 19.47
C ASP A 462 -1.86 -11.48 19.77
N GLU A 463 -1.07 -11.10 18.77
CA GLU A 463 -0.14 -9.96 18.87
C GLU A 463 -0.91 -8.65 18.60
N ASP A 464 -1.52 -8.11 19.65
CA ASP A 464 -1.91 -6.70 19.78
C ASP A 464 -1.02 -6.07 20.86
N ASP A 465 0.12 -5.49 20.45
CA ASP A 465 0.90 -4.57 21.29
C ASP A 465 0.37 -3.14 21.10
N ASP A 466 -0.58 -2.75 21.96
CA ASP A 466 -0.85 -1.37 22.35
C ASP A 466 -0.88 -1.35 23.89
N ASP A 467 0.30 -1.20 24.53
CA ASP A 467 0.40 -0.97 25.97
C ASP A 467 0.57 0.54 26.22
N ASP A 468 -0.56 1.21 26.49
CA ASP A 468 -0.62 2.52 27.14
C ASP A 468 -1.13 2.30 28.57
N GLY A 469 -0.22 2.40 29.55
CA GLY A 469 -0.54 2.28 30.96
C GLY A 469 0.44 3.05 31.85
N ALA A 470 0.14 4.33 32.11
CA ALA A 470 0.80 5.15 33.12
C ALA A 470 0.54 4.65 34.55
N GLY A 471 1.51 4.82 35.44
CA GLY A 471 1.33 4.64 36.89
C GLY A 471 2.54 5.14 37.69
N ASP A 472 2.28 6.08 38.60
CA ASP A 472 3.20 6.82 39.48
C ASP A 472 4.28 6.00 40.22
N GLY A 473 5.42 6.67 40.41
CA GLY A 473 6.52 6.32 41.30
C GLY A 473 7.60 7.40 41.31
#